data_AF-A0A915J1Z7-F1
#
_entry.id   AF-A0A915J1Z7-F1
#
_cell.length_a   1.000
_cell.length_b   1.000
_cell.length_c   1.000
_cell.angle_alpha   90.00
_cell.angle_beta   90.00
_cell.angle_gamma   90.00
#
_symmetry.space_group_name_H-M   'P 1'
#
loop_
_entity.id
_entity.type
_entity.pdbx_description
1 polymer ?
#
loop_
_entity_poly.entity_id
_entity_poly.type
_entity_poly.pdbx_seq_one_letter_code
_entity_poly.pdbx_strand_id
1 'polypeptide(L)'
;MKYFADNSHVKYPWDNVVRAFWKRYPNSYSGHVIHEDTILRRFINEAGLLFTKKFIVKTNPLPRWARHLGINITHAGIVEETILDLKNKLLISYTRNVNHLSFMSVEEKVIY
;
A
#
# COMPACT_ATOMS: atom_id res chain seq x y z
N MET A 1 -6.72 -2.02 19.90
CA MET A 1 -6.39 -1.33 18.63
C MET A 1 -5.31 -0.30 18.92
N LYS A 2 -4.26 -0.20 18.10
CA LYS A 2 -3.20 0.80 18.25
C LYS A 2 -3.17 1.68 17.01
N TYR A 3 -3.00 2.98 17.21
CA TYR A 3 -2.97 3.96 16.13
C TYR A 3 -1.61 4.64 16.08
N PHE A 4 -1.13 4.86 14.86
CA PHE A 4 0.09 5.58 14.58
C PHE A 4 -0.22 6.58 13.46
N ALA A 5 0.37 7.77 13.54
CA ALA A 5 0.25 8.80 12.53
C ALA A 5 1.58 9.52 12.40
N ASP A 6 1.94 9.85 11.17
CA ASP A 6 3.14 10.63 10.85
C ASP A 6 2.84 11.56 9.68
N ASN A 7 3.61 12.62 9.53
CA ASN A 7 3.50 13.56 8.43
C ASN A 7 4.90 13.93 7.92
N SER A 8 5.10 13.77 6.61
CA SER A 8 6.38 14.05 5.96
C SER A 8 6.20 14.95 4.75
N HIS A 9 7.08 15.93 4.60
CA HIS A 9 7.07 16.84 3.45
C HIS A 9 8.05 16.38 2.36
N VAL A 10 7.52 16.03 1.19
CA VAL A 10 8.32 15.65 0.02
C VAL A 10 8.57 16.88 -0.84
N LYS A 11 9.84 17.28 -1.02
CA LYS A 11 10.24 18.49 -1.77
C LYS A 11 10.19 18.31 -3.30
N TYR A 12 9.08 17.80 -3.82
CA TYR A 12 8.84 17.62 -5.25
C TYR A 12 7.41 18.05 -5.61
N PRO A 13 7.16 18.52 -6.85
CA PRO A 13 5.81 18.75 -7.33
C PRO A 13 4.94 17.50 -7.19
N TRP A 14 3.67 17.69 -6.83
CA TRP A 14 2.71 16.60 -6.62
C TRP A 14 2.66 15.61 -7.79
N ASP A 15 2.69 16.12 -9.02
CA ASP A 15 2.68 15.31 -10.24
C ASP A 15 3.87 14.32 -10.31
N ASN A 16 5.04 14.72 -9.78
CA ASN A 16 6.22 13.84 -9.68
C ASN A 16 6.05 12.80 -8.56
N VAL A 17 5.47 13.21 -7.42
CA VAL A 17 5.19 12.30 -6.30
C VAL A 17 4.21 11.20 -6.74
N VAL A 18 3.13 11.56 -7.43
CA VAL A 18 2.15 10.60 -7.95
C VAL A 18 2.77 9.67 -8.99
N ARG A 19 3.57 10.20 -9.93
CA ARG A 19 4.29 9.36 -10.91
C ARG A 19 5.23 8.38 -10.22
N ALA A 20 5.93 8.82 -9.18
CA ALA A 20 6.80 7.97 -8.39
C ALA A 20 6.00 6.91 -7.61
N PHE A 21 4.84 7.27 -7.04
CA PHE A 21 3.96 6.33 -6.34
C PHE A 21 3.55 5.14 -7.22
N TRP A 22 3.20 5.39 -8.49
CA TRP A 22 2.82 4.34 -9.44
C TRP A 22 3.99 3.48 -9.93
N LYS A 23 5.22 3.95 -9.76
CA LYS A 23 6.47 3.26 -10.16
C LYS A 23 7.36 2.95 -8.96
N ARG A 24 6.80 2.92 -7.75
CA ARG A 24 7.58 2.81 -6.52
C ARG A 24 8.24 1.45 -6.37
N TYR A 25 7.73 0.41 -7.05
CA TYR A 25 8.35 -0.90 -7.09
C TYR A 25 8.81 -1.24 -8.51
N PRO A 26 9.97 -1.93 -8.64
CA PRO A 26 10.91 -2.29 -7.57
C PRO A 26 11.74 -1.08 -7.07
N ASN A 27 12.20 -1.12 -5.81
CA ASN A 27 13.17 -0.15 -5.28
C ASN A 27 14.08 -0.78 -4.19
N SER A 28 15.24 -0.17 -3.94
CA SER A 28 16.26 -0.68 -3.00
C SER A 28 15.82 -0.66 -1.53
N TYR A 29 14.89 0.21 -1.15
CA TYR A 29 14.35 0.32 0.20
C TYR A 29 13.23 -0.68 0.49
N SER A 30 12.69 -1.34 -0.55
CA SER A 30 11.55 -2.26 -0.43
C SER A 30 11.80 -3.59 -1.15
N GLY A 31 13.01 -4.16 -1.01
CA GLY A 31 13.37 -5.45 -1.61
C GLY A 31 12.55 -6.66 -1.12
N HIS A 32 11.68 -6.47 -0.13
CA HIS A 32 10.74 -7.48 0.34
C HIS A 32 9.48 -7.59 -0.53
N VAL A 33 9.18 -6.61 -1.39
CA VAL A 33 8.04 -6.68 -2.33
C VAL A 33 8.43 -7.51 -3.54
N ILE A 34 7.65 -8.56 -3.82
CA ILE A 34 7.94 -9.54 -4.88
C ILE A 34 7.09 -9.29 -6.11
N HIS A 35 5.79 -9.02 -5.90
CA HIS A 35 4.82 -8.81 -6.97
C HIS A 35 3.91 -7.62 -6.66
N GLU A 36 3.53 -6.89 -7.70
CA GLU A 36 2.53 -5.84 -7.70
C GLU A 36 1.70 -5.97 -8.98
N ASP A 37 0.42 -6.27 -8.83
CA ASP A 37 -0.50 -6.47 -9.94
C ASP A 37 -1.71 -5.54 -9.82
N THR A 38 -2.10 -4.91 -10.92
CA THR A 38 -3.34 -4.11 -10.97
C THR A 38 -4.52 -5.03 -11.26
N ILE A 39 -5.44 -5.16 -10.31
CA ILE A 39 -6.64 -5.99 -10.42
C ILE A 39 -7.75 -5.24 -11.16
N LEU A 40 -7.96 -3.97 -10.81
CA LEU A 40 -9.04 -3.16 -11.34
C LEU A 40 -8.57 -1.71 -11.45
N ARG A 41 -8.94 -1.05 -12.54
CA ARG A 41 -8.80 0.39 -12.70
C ARG A 41 -10.00 0.94 -13.45
N ARG A 42 -10.70 1.90 -12.85
CA ARG A 42 -11.91 2.50 -13.42
C ARG A 42 -12.12 3.91 -12.91
N PHE A 43 -12.80 4.73 -13.72
CA PHE A 43 -13.39 5.96 -13.20
C PHE A 43 -14.62 5.64 -12.36
N ILE A 44 -14.80 6.34 -11.24
CA ILE A 44 -15.90 6.09 -10.29
C ILE A 44 -16.97 7.17 -10.28
N ASN A 45 -16.75 8.28 -11.00
CA ASN A 45 -17.74 9.34 -11.16
C ASN A 45 -17.48 10.14 -12.45
N GLU A 46 -18.45 11.00 -12.80
CA GLU A 46 -18.35 11.94 -13.92
C GLU A 46 -17.25 13.00 -13.72
N ALA A 47 -16.88 13.27 -12.46
CA ALA A 47 -15.81 14.20 -12.11
C ALA A 47 -14.40 13.69 -12.46
N GLY A 48 -14.27 12.43 -12.92
CA GLY A 48 -13.00 11.88 -13.39
C GLY A 48 -12.11 11.30 -12.28
N LEU A 49 -12.68 10.93 -11.13
CA LEU A 49 -11.93 10.24 -10.07
C LEU A 49 -11.53 8.84 -10.53
N LEU A 50 -10.23 8.56 -10.54
CA LEU A 50 -9.69 7.26 -10.91
C LEU A 50 -9.53 6.39 -9.67
N PHE A 51 -10.28 5.30 -9.62
CA PHE A 51 -10.09 4.24 -8.64
C PHE A 51 -9.16 3.16 -9.20
N THR A 52 -8.18 2.74 -8.42
CA THR A 52 -7.34 1.58 -8.73
C THR A 52 -7.31 0.63 -7.54
N LYS A 53 -7.40 -0.67 -7.83
CA LYS A 53 -7.15 -1.75 -6.87
C LYS A 53 -5.98 -2.57 -7.35
N LYS A 54 -5.00 -2.78 -6.48
CA LYS A 54 -3.85 -3.64 -6.71
C LYS A 54 -3.77 -4.75 -5.67
N PHE A 55 -3.11 -5.83 -6.05
CA PHE A 55 -2.63 -6.85 -5.13
C PHE A 55 -1.11 -6.80 -5.08
N ILE A 56 -0.56 -6.79 -3.87
CA ILE A 56 0.87 -6.72 -3.63
C ILE A 56 1.26 -7.92 -2.77
N VAL A 57 2.30 -8.64 -3.20
CA VAL A 57 2.88 -9.74 -2.42
C VAL A 57 4.22 -9.30 -1.86
N LYS A 58 4.41 -9.48 -0.56
CA LYS A 58 5.68 -9.21 0.10
C LYS A 58 6.15 -10.36 0.97
N THR A 59 7.46 -10.51 1.11
CA THR A 59 8.05 -11.34 2.16
C THR A 59 7.84 -10.67 3.51
N ASN A 60 7.50 -11.46 4.54
CA ASN A 60 7.34 -10.95 5.90
C ASN A 60 8.28 -11.71 6.84
N PRO A 61 9.46 -11.15 7.20
CA PRO A 61 10.29 -11.80 8.19
C PRO A 61 9.53 -11.87 9.52
N LEU A 62 9.36 -13.08 10.04
CA LEU A 62 8.63 -13.30 11.29
C LEU A 62 9.26 -12.48 12.43
N PRO A 63 8.43 -11.75 13.22
CA PRO A 63 8.90 -11.18 14.47
C PRO A 63 9.54 -12.27 15.35
N ARG A 64 10.61 -11.92 16.09
CA ARG A 64 11.35 -12.89 16.90
C ARG A 64 10.45 -13.64 17.90
N TRP A 65 9.45 -12.98 18.48
CA TRP A 65 8.49 -13.62 19.38
C TRP A 65 7.62 -14.66 18.66
N ALA A 66 7.23 -14.44 17.40
CA ALA A 66 6.36 -15.33 16.64
C ALA A 66 7.06 -16.62 16.21
N ARG A 67 8.40 -16.59 16.04
CA ARG A 67 9.20 -17.78 15.72
C ARG A 67 9.09 -18.88 16.77
N HIS A 68 8.90 -18.51 18.04
CA HIS A 68 8.76 -19.45 19.16
C HIS A 68 7.38 -20.13 19.19
N LEU A 69 6.41 -19.66 18.40
CA LEU A 69 5.05 -20.19 18.33
C LEU A 69 4.86 -21.21 17.19
N GLY A 70 5.93 -21.60 16.49
CA GLY A 70 5.86 -22.56 15.37
C GLY A 70 5.16 -22.02 14.12
N ILE A 71 4.90 -20.72 14.06
CA ILE A 71 4.21 -20.06 12.93
C ILE A 71 5.22 -19.87 11.80
N ASN A 72 4.97 -20.48 10.63
CA ASN A 72 5.79 -20.29 9.43
C ASN A 72 5.05 -19.44 8.38
N ILE A 73 5.11 -18.12 8.55
CA ILE A 73 4.55 -17.16 7.58
C ILE A 73 5.71 -16.56 6.79
N THR A 74 5.78 -16.88 5.51
CA THR A 74 6.84 -16.35 4.61
C THR A 74 6.35 -15.21 3.73
N HIS A 75 5.06 -15.18 3.40
CA HIS A 75 4.47 -14.20 2.48
C HIS A 75 3.21 -13.53 3.04
N ALA A 76 3.10 -12.23 2.81
CA ALA A 76 1.91 -11.44 3.10
C ALA A 76 1.30 -10.91 1.79
N GLY A 77 0.00 -11.13 1.63
CA GLY A 77 -0.80 -10.54 0.56
C GLY A 77 -1.43 -9.25 1.06
N ILE A 78 -1.25 -8.17 0.30
CA ILE A 78 -1.74 -6.83 0.62
C ILE A 78 -2.67 -6.38 -0.52
N VAL A 79 -3.82 -5.83 -0.16
CA VAL A 79 -4.67 -5.10 -1.10
C VAL A 79 -4.38 -3.62 -0.94
N GLU A 80 -4.10 -2.94 -2.05
CA GLU A 80 -3.99 -1.49 -2.14
C GLU A 80 -5.16 -0.95 -2.96
N GLU A 81 -5.92 -0.02 -2.39
CA GLU A 81 -7.00 0.71 -3.04
C GLU A 81 -6.66 2.20 -3.05
N THR A 82 -6.75 2.83 -4.22
CA THR A 82 -6.38 4.23 -4.37
C THR A 82 -7.47 5.02 -5.06
N ILE A 83 -7.63 6.28 -4.66
CA ILE A 83 -8.48 7.26 -5.34
C ILE A 83 -7.59 8.42 -5.78
N LEU A 84 -7.58 8.70 -7.08
CA LEU A 84 -6.81 9.79 -7.69
C LEU A 84 -7.74 10.85 -8.26
N ASP A 85 -7.53 12.09 -7.85
CA ASP A 85 -8.16 13.30 -8.37
C ASP A 85 -7.08 14.22 -8.96
N LEU A 86 -7.05 14.32 -10.29
CA LEU A 86 -6.08 15.17 -10.99
C LEU A 86 -6.42 16.67 -10.87
N LYS A 87 -7.70 17.02 -10.70
CA LYS A 87 -8.14 18.42 -10.62
C LYS A 87 -7.77 19.02 -9.28
N ASN A 88 -8.05 18.29 -8.20
CA ASN A 88 -7.73 18.73 -6.83
C ASN A 88 -6.31 18.35 -6.39
N LYS A 89 -5.52 17.70 -7.26
CA LYS A 89 -4.18 17.18 -6.95
C LYS A 89 -4.18 16.38 -5.65
N LEU A 90 -5.02 15.35 -5.61
CA LEU A 90 -5.21 14.50 -4.44
C LEU A 90 -5.05 13.03 -4.82
N LEU A 91 -4.15 12.34 -4.13
CA LEU A 91 -4.06 10.88 -4.19
C LEU A 91 -4.26 10.33 -2.78
N ILE A 92 -5.26 9.47 -2.61
CA ILE A 92 -5.49 8.75 -1.36
C ILE A 92 -5.18 7.28 -1.60
N SER A 93 -4.33 6.69 -0.77
CA SER A 93 -4.05 5.25 -0.76
C SER A 93 -4.53 4.63 0.54
N TYR A 94 -5.19 3.48 0.43
CA TYR A 94 -5.53 2.60 1.53
C TYR A 94 -4.89 1.24 1.29
N THR A 95 -4.14 0.75 2.26
CA THR A 95 -3.56 -0.59 2.18
C THR A 95 -3.94 -1.42 3.39
N ARG A 96 -4.14 -2.73 3.17
CA ARG A 96 -4.42 -3.70 4.23
C ARG A 96 -3.93 -5.09 3.87
N ASN A 97 -3.50 -5.85 4.86
CA ASN A 97 -3.24 -7.28 4.65
C ASN A 97 -4.55 -8.05 4.48
N VAL A 98 -4.52 -9.11 3.66
CA VAL A 98 -5.67 -10.02 3.47
C VAL A 98 -5.43 -11.40 4.06
N ASN A 99 -4.18 -11.77 4.32
CA ASN A 99 -3.81 -12.97 5.05
C ASN A 99 -3.26 -12.64 6.43
N HIS A 100 -3.20 -13.66 7.30
CA HIS A 100 -2.68 -13.56 8.68
C HIS A 100 -3.49 -12.65 9.61
N LEU A 101 -4.74 -12.38 9.27
CA LEU A 101 -5.65 -11.50 10.02
C LEU A 101 -5.90 -11.95 11.47
N SER A 102 -5.86 -13.27 11.72
CA SER A 102 -5.99 -13.83 13.08
C SER A 102 -4.82 -13.45 13.99
N PHE A 103 -3.63 -13.19 13.41
CA PHE A 103 -2.44 -12.78 14.15
C PHE A 103 -2.33 -11.27 14.23
N MET A 104 -2.53 -10.58 13.10
CA MET A 104 -2.42 -9.13 13.02
C MET A 104 -3.17 -8.60 11.79
N SER A 105 -4.02 -7.60 12.01
CA SER A 105 -4.57 -6.76 10.95
C SER A 105 -3.85 -5.41 10.99
N VAL A 106 -3.34 -4.97 9.84
CA VAL A 106 -2.69 -3.68 9.65
C VAL A 106 -3.41 -2.97 8.52
N GLU A 107 -3.88 -1.77 8.80
CA GLU A 107 -4.51 -0.87 7.85
C GLU A 107 -3.74 0.44 7.84
N GLU A 108 -3.44 0.94 6.65
CA GLU A 108 -2.74 2.19 6.45
C GLU A 108 -3.53 3.08 5.48
N LYS A 109 -3.65 4.36 5.84
CA LYS A 109 -4.18 5.40 4.96
C LYS A 109 -3.09 6.45 4.76
N VAL A 110 -2.81 6.77 3.51
CA VAL A 110 -1.89 7.86 3.15
C VAL A 110 -2.60 8.83 2.20
N ILE A 111 -2.40 10.12 2.45
CA ILE A 111 -2.89 11.20 1.59
C ILE A 111 -1.66 11.92 1.04
N TYR A 112 -1.61 12.07 -0.29
CA TYR A 112 -0.53 12.74 -1.03
C TYR A 112 -1.04 13.98 -1.73
#